data_AF-M4DSP1-F1
#
_entry.id   AF-M4DSP1-F1
#
_cell.length_a   1.000
_cell.length_b   1.000
_cell.length_c   1.000
_cell.angle_alpha   90.00
_cell.angle_beta   90.00
_cell.angle_gamma   90.00
#
_symmetry.space_group_name_H-M   'P 1'
#
loop_
_entity.id
_entity.type
_entity.pdbx_description
1 polymer ?
#
loop_
_entity_poly.entity_id
_entity_poly.type
_entity_poly.pdbx_seq_one_letter_code
_entity_poly.pdbx_strand_id
1 'polypeptide(L)'
;MIIKRVDDLHNTIPSTFDSTLQNLSTCITHYPETRNRFLKADMPTYFYPLMDINLTDKPLECLRLGALGVIAHMLKLPADTAVVRYLVNTSCLQHCTKAIEIGSTESKTIAVFIINKIMSTGEGLQYCCVLPDRFFFIDGLLKKLLVYLTAMGTPCPSLFNLLVGCYTNLSYKPRTRRGLRRYLPAMLFNGTFACLLAVRLKPSHYCF
;
A
#
# COMPACT_ATOMS: atom_id res chain seq x y z
N MET A 1 -40.02 -16.21 -17.84
CA MET A 1 -38.81 -16.86 -17.28
C MET A 1 -37.96 -15.82 -16.56
N ILE A 2 -38.56 -15.21 -15.52
CA ILE A 2 -38.10 -13.98 -14.84
C ILE A 2 -37.56 -14.27 -13.43
N ILE A 3 -37.54 -15.53 -12.99
CA ILE A 3 -37.06 -15.92 -11.66
C ILE A 3 -35.86 -16.84 -11.83
N LYS A 4 -34.77 -16.28 -12.36
CA LYS A 4 -33.40 -16.81 -12.28
C LYS A 4 -32.40 -15.67 -12.12
N ARG A 5 -32.84 -14.57 -11.48
CA ARG A 5 -32.18 -13.26 -11.45
C ARG A 5 -31.91 -12.75 -10.03
N VAL A 6 -31.99 -13.62 -9.02
CA VAL A 6 -31.81 -13.22 -7.60
C VAL A 6 -30.85 -14.13 -6.82
N ASP A 7 -30.67 -15.40 -7.20
CA ASP A 7 -29.70 -16.29 -6.52
C ASP A 7 -28.27 -16.28 -7.09
N ASP A 8 -28.05 -15.71 -8.28
CA ASP A 8 -26.71 -15.61 -8.90
C ASP A 8 -25.88 -14.39 -8.42
N LEU A 9 -26.34 -13.70 -7.37
CA LEU A 9 -25.65 -12.51 -6.83
C LEU A 9 -24.53 -12.85 -5.83
N HIS A 10 -24.42 -14.09 -5.34
CA HIS A 10 -23.46 -14.42 -4.28
C HIS A 10 -22.11 -15.00 -4.77
N ASN A 11 -22.01 -15.52 -6.00
CA ASN A 11 -20.81 -16.22 -6.47
C ASN A 11 -20.06 -15.54 -7.64
N THR A 12 -20.58 -14.44 -8.19
CA THR A 12 -20.04 -13.81 -9.42
C THR A 12 -19.38 -12.44 -9.18
N ILE A 13 -19.44 -11.93 -7.95
CA ILE A 13 -18.86 -10.64 -7.60
C ILE A 13 -17.31 -10.65 -7.67
N PRO A 14 -16.57 -11.71 -7.27
CA PRO A 14 -15.11 -11.64 -7.22
C PRO A 14 -14.44 -11.41 -8.59
N SER A 15 -14.93 -12.00 -9.68
CA SER A 15 -14.26 -11.92 -11.00
C SER A 15 -14.70 -10.72 -11.83
N THR A 16 -15.96 -10.31 -11.73
CA THR A 16 -16.48 -9.13 -12.44
C THR A 16 -16.07 -7.82 -11.76
N PHE A 17 -15.99 -7.80 -10.43
CA PHE A 17 -15.48 -6.65 -9.69
C PHE A 17 -13.98 -6.45 -9.91
N ASP A 18 -13.19 -7.53 -9.89
CA ASP A 18 -11.74 -7.44 -10.11
C ASP A 18 -11.41 -6.94 -11.54
N SER A 19 -12.11 -7.47 -12.55
CA SER A 19 -11.95 -7.00 -13.94
C SER A 19 -12.39 -5.55 -14.15
N THR A 20 -13.48 -5.10 -13.51
CA THR A 20 -13.92 -3.69 -13.61
C THR A 20 -12.97 -2.73 -12.89
N LEU A 21 -12.46 -3.09 -11.71
CA LEU A 21 -11.44 -2.30 -11.02
C LEU A 21 -10.10 -2.25 -11.76
N GLN A 22 -9.72 -3.35 -12.40
CA GLN A 22 -8.51 -3.40 -13.20
C GLN A 22 -8.63 -2.54 -14.47
N ASN A 23 -9.80 -2.56 -15.12
CA ASN A 23 -10.10 -1.68 -16.24
C ASN A 23 -10.07 -0.20 -15.81
N LEU A 24 -10.71 0.13 -14.69
CA LEU A 24 -10.69 1.48 -14.12
C LEU A 24 -9.25 1.95 -13.83
N SER A 25 -8.45 1.09 -13.18
CA SER A 25 -7.05 1.36 -12.86
C SER A 25 -6.22 1.62 -14.11
N THR A 26 -6.45 0.84 -15.17
CA THR A 26 -5.77 0.99 -16.45
C THR A 26 -6.14 2.30 -17.13
N CYS A 27 -7.42 2.68 -17.12
CA CYS A 27 -7.91 3.96 -17.65
C CYS A 27 -7.30 5.16 -16.91
N ILE A 28 -7.29 5.13 -15.57
CA ILE A 28 -6.71 6.20 -14.74
C ILE A 28 -5.21 6.34 -14.98
N THR A 29 -4.51 5.22 -15.23
CA THR A 29 -3.06 5.22 -15.48
C THR A 29 -2.72 5.78 -16.87
N HIS A 30 -3.49 5.41 -17.91
CA HIS A 30 -3.20 5.82 -19.29
C HIS A 30 -3.65 7.24 -19.63
N TYR A 31 -4.67 7.77 -18.94
CA TYR A 31 -5.25 9.08 -19.26
C TYR A 31 -5.17 10.04 -18.05
N PRO A 32 -4.14 10.91 -17.99
CA PRO A 32 -3.94 11.86 -16.89
C PRO A 32 -5.13 12.81 -16.66
N GLU A 33 -5.83 13.20 -17.73
CA GLU A 33 -7.04 14.02 -17.61
C GLU A 33 -8.15 13.32 -16.82
N THR A 34 -8.36 12.02 -17.10
CA THR A 34 -9.34 11.20 -16.39
C THR A 34 -8.97 11.07 -14.93
N ARG A 35 -7.68 10.86 -14.61
CA ARG A 35 -7.18 10.85 -13.23
C ARG A 35 -7.50 12.15 -12.49
N ASN A 36 -7.33 13.30 -13.15
CA ASN A 36 -7.62 14.60 -12.54
C ASN A 36 -9.13 14.82 -12.34
N ARG A 37 -9.98 14.38 -13.28
CA ARG A 37 -11.44 14.40 -13.10
C ARG A 37 -11.89 13.48 -11.98
N PHE A 38 -11.27 12.30 -11.88
CA PHE A 38 -11.52 11.32 -10.81
C PHE A 38 -11.20 11.89 -9.43
N LEU A 39 -10.05 12.58 -9.29
CA LEU A 39 -9.69 13.31 -8.08
C LEU A 39 -10.66 14.45 -7.77
N LYS A 40 -11.02 15.27 -8.77
CA LYS A 40 -11.94 16.41 -8.59
C LYS A 40 -13.36 15.98 -8.19
N ALA A 41 -13.75 14.76 -8.52
CA ALA A 41 -15.04 14.19 -8.15
C ALA A 41 -15.00 13.44 -6.80
N ASP A 42 -13.90 13.53 -6.05
CA ASP A 42 -13.66 12.82 -4.78
C ASP A 42 -13.88 11.29 -4.88
N MET A 43 -13.80 10.73 -6.08
CA MET A 43 -14.07 9.31 -6.34
C MET A 43 -13.18 8.35 -5.54
N PRO A 44 -11.88 8.65 -5.25
CA PRO A 44 -11.08 7.76 -4.42
C PRO A 44 -11.63 7.53 -3.01
N THR A 45 -12.44 8.44 -2.46
CA THR A 45 -12.96 8.28 -1.09
C THR A 45 -13.94 7.13 -0.95
N TYR A 46 -14.65 6.75 -2.03
CA TYR A 46 -15.55 5.60 -2.07
C TYR A 46 -14.82 4.26 -1.89
N PHE A 47 -13.50 4.21 -2.11
CA PHE A 47 -12.71 2.99 -1.92
C PHE A 47 -12.25 2.80 -0.47
N TYR A 48 -12.28 3.83 0.38
CA TYR A 48 -11.79 3.74 1.75
C TYR A 48 -12.62 2.80 2.64
N PRO A 49 -13.96 2.80 2.57
CA PRO A 49 -14.76 1.77 3.27
C PRO A 49 -14.40 0.34 2.86
N LEU A 50 -14.02 0.13 1.59
CA LEU A 50 -13.58 -1.18 1.09
C LEU A 50 -12.18 -1.56 1.59
N MET A 51 -11.28 -0.58 1.74
CA MET A 51 -9.96 -0.75 2.35
C MET A 51 -10.06 -1.12 3.84
N ASP A 52 -11.06 -0.58 4.54
CA ASP A 52 -11.25 -0.72 5.99
C ASP A 52 -12.13 -1.90 6.42
N ILE A 53 -12.55 -2.77 5.49
CA ILE A 53 -13.33 -3.97 5.82
C ILE A 53 -12.55 -4.77 6.87
N ASN A 54 -13.17 -5.07 8.02
CA ASN A 54 -12.55 -5.77 9.15
C ASN A 54 -12.76 -7.31 9.13
N LEU A 55 -13.06 -7.86 7.96
CA LEU A 55 -13.36 -9.29 7.76
C LEU A 55 -12.32 -9.92 6.83
N THR A 56 -12.04 -11.21 7.04
CA THR A 56 -11.02 -11.96 6.30
C THR A 56 -11.62 -12.95 5.30
N ASP A 57 -12.94 -12.92 5.09
CA ASP A 57 -13.60 -13.75 4.08
C ASP A 57 -13.01 -13.47 2.71
N LYS A 58 -12.72 -14.54 1.96
CA LYS A 58 -12.09 -14.47 0.63
C LYS A 58 -12.70 -13.41 -0.31
N PRO A 59 -14.03 -13.30 -0.50
CA PRO A 59 -14.60 -12.26 -1.36
C PRO A 59 -14.33 -10.84 -0.85
N LEU A 60 -14.34 -10.64 0.47
CA LEU A 60 -14.08 -9.33 1.09
C LEU A 60 -12.60 -8.95 1.03
N GLU A 61 -11.70 -9.93 1.13
CA GLU A 61 -10.27 -9.73 0.87
C GLU A 61 -10.02 -9.27 -0.57
N CYS A 62 -10.70 -9.89 -1.55
CA CYS A 62 -10.61 -9.47 -2.95
C CYS A 62 -11.10 -8.02 -3.14
N LEU A 63 -12.19 -7.62 -2.48
CA LEU A 63 -12.66 -6.22 -2.50
C LEU A 63 -11.61 -5.26 -1.93
N ARG A 64 -11.01 -5.62 -0.78
CA ARG A 64 -9.95 -4.81 -0.15
C ARG A 64 -8.74 -4.67 -1.07
N LEU A 65 -8.29 -5.78 -1.64
CA LEU A 65 -7.15 -5.84 -2.55
C LEU A 65 -7.39 -4.99 -3.81
N GLY A 66 -8.57 -5.11 -4.41
CA GLY A 66 -8.95 -4.32 -5.58
C GLY A 66 -8.99 -2.81 -5.28
N ALA A 67 -9.58 -2.43 -4.15
CA ALA A 67 -9.62 -1.03 -3.70
C ALA A 67 -8.22 -0.45 -3.49
N LEU A 68 -7.34 -1.18 -2.81
CA LEU A 68 -5.91 -0.84 -2.68
C LEU A 68 -5.24 -0.73 -4.05
N GLY A 69 -5.57 -1.64 -4.98
CA GLY A 69 -5.06 -1.66 -6.34
C GLY A 69 -5.36 -0.37 -7.10
N VAL A 70 -6.60 0.13 -7.05
CA VAL A 70 -6.97 1.40 -7.70
C VAL A 70 -6.13 2.56 -7.16
N ILE A 71 -6.01 2.69 -5.84
CA ILE A 71 -5.22 3.75 -5.19
C ILE A 71 -3.73 3.61 -5.55
N ALA A 72 -3.19 2.39 -5.57
CA ALA A 72 -1.80 2.14 -5.94
C ALA A 72 -1.50 2.51 -7.40
N HIS A 73 -2.43 2.23 -8.32
CA HIS A 73 -2.29 2.62 -9.74
C HIS A 73 -2.28 4.14 -9.92
N MET A 74 -3.04 4.90 -9.12
CA MET A 74 -2.99 6.37 -9.14
C MET A 74 -1.61 6.93 -8.77
N LEU A 75 -0.86 6.21 -7.94
CA LEU A 75 0.50 6.54 -7.50
C LEU A 75 1.60 6.00 -8.43
N LYS A 76 1.24 5.31 -9.51
CA LYS A 76 2.19 4.80 -10.50
C LYS A 76 2.83 5.96 -11.27
N LEU A 77 4.10 5.78 -11.66
CA LEU A 77 4.94 6.87 -12.16
C LEU A 77 4.52 7.36 -13.57
N PRO A 78 4.69 8.66 -13.86
CA PRO A 78 5.15 9.71 -12.94
C PRO A 78 4.06 10.09 -11.93
N ALA A 79 4.43 10.06 -10.64
CA ALA A 79 3.50 10.35 -9.55
C ALA A 79 3.24 11.86 -9.52
N ASP A 80 1.99 12.23 -9.76
CA ASP A 80 1.57 13.62 -9.73
C ASP A 80 1.48 14.10 -8.28
N THR A 81 2.15 15.21 -7.96
CA THR A 81 2.11 15.83 -6.63
C THR A 81 0.67 16.11 -6.19
N ALA A 82 -0.24 16.41 -7.13
CA ALA A 82 -1.65 16.61 -6.82
C ALA A 82 -2.34 15.36 -6.25
N VAL A 83 -2.02 14.17 -6.78
CA VAL A 83 -2.53 12.88 -6.28
C VAL A 83 -2.03 12.65 -4.85
N VAL A 84 -0.74 12.87 -4.60
CA VAL A 84 -0.18 12.65 -3.26
C VAL A 84 -0.79 13.60 -2.25
N ARG A 85 -0.91 14.89 -2.59
CA ARG A 85 -1.54 15.88 -1.72
C ARG A 85 -2.98 15.51 -1.39
N TYR A 86 -3.74 15.06 -2.37
CA TYR A 86 -5.09 14.56 -2.16
C TYR A 86 -5.11 13.39 -1.18
N LEU A 87 -4.35 12.32 -1.44
CA LEU A 87 -4.34 11.11 -0.60
C LEU A 87 -3.91 11.38 0.84
N VAL A 88 -2.99 12.32 1.02
CA VAL A 88 -2.53 12.77 2.33
C VAL A 88 -3.61 13.55 3.07
N ASN A 89 -4.34 14.43 2.38
CA ASN A 89 -5.42 15.22 2.96
C ASN A 89 -6.64 14.37 3.32
N THR A 90 -6.90 13.30 2.57
CA THR A 90 -8.02 12.38 2.79
C THR A 90 -7.65 11.20 3.71
N SER A 91 -6.51 11.26 4.40
CA SER A 91 -6.08 10.24 5.37
C SER A 91 -5.93 8.81 4.82
N CYS A 92 -5.55 8.66 3.55
CA CYS A 92 -5.33 7.36 2.89
C CYS A 92 -4.40 6.41 3.69
N LEU A 93 -3.38 6.96 4.36
CA LEU A 93 -2.45 6.19 5.18
C LEU A 93 -3.14 5.50 6.38
N GLN A 94 -4.19 6.10 6.93
CA GLN A 94 -4.97 5.48 8.02
C GLN A 94 -5.73 4.26 7.51
N HIS A 95 -6.34 4.37 6.32
CA HIS A 95 -7.06 3.27 5.68
C HIS A 95 -6.17 2.10 5.24
N CYS A 96 -4.86 2.31 5.11
CA CYS A 96 -3.90 1.22 4.86
C CYS A 96 -3.68 0.32 6.08
N THR A 97 -4.07 0.75 7.29
CA THR A 97 -3.84 0.00 8.54
C THR A 97 -4.50 -1.36 8.52
N LYS A 98 -5.76 -1.45 8.06
CA LYS A 98 -6.50 -2.71 8.07
C LYS A 98 -5.91 -3.76 7.14
N ALA A 99 -5.50 -3.34 5.95
CA ALA A 99 -4.75 -4.19 5.04
C ALA A 99 -3.46 -4.74 5.69
N ILE A 100 -2.74 -3.89 6.43
CA ILE A 100 -1.50 -4.28 7.11
C ILE A 100 -1.76 -5.24 8.27
N GLU A 101 -2.81 -5.02 9.06
CA GLU A 101 -3.13 -5.84 10.24
C GLU A 101 -3.69 -7.20 9.86
N ILE A 102 -4.77 -7.24 9.07
CA ILE A 102 -5.57 -8.46 8.86
C ILE A 102 -5.55 -8.98 7.42
N GLY A 103 -5.03 -8.21 6.46
CA GLY A 103 -5.06 -8.60 5.04
C GLY A 103 -4.10 -9.72 4.66
N SER A 104 -4.24 -10.23 3.43
CA SER A 104 -3.32 -11.20 2.84
C SER A 104 -1.93 -10.59 2.60
N THR A 105 -0.97 -11.44 2.22
CA THR A 105 0.38 -10.99 1.84
C THR A 105 0.34 -9.96 0.71
N GLU A 106 -0.57 -10.12 -0.24
CA GLU A 106 -0.78 -9.22 -1.38
C GLU A 106 -1.33 -7.87 -0.90
N SER A 107 -2.39 -7.88 -0.08
CA SER A 107 -2.97 -6.65 0.50
C SER A 107 -1.95 -5.88 1.33
N LYS A 108 -1.15 -6.58 2.15
CA LYS A 108 -0.03 -6.01 2.90
C LYS A 108 1.00 -5.37 1.96
N THR A 109 1.35 -6.05 0.86
CA THR A 109 2.32 -5.55 -0.11
C THR A 109 1.84 -4.29 -0.81
N ILE A 110 0.59 -4.25 -1.28
CA ILE A 110 0.04 -3.06 -1.94
C ILE A 110 -0.11 -1.90 -0.95
N ALA A 111 -0.55 -2.16 0.28
CA ALA A 111 -0.65 -1.13 1.32
C ALA A 111 0.71 -0.47 1.62
N VAL A 112 1.77 -1.27 1.77
CA VAL A 112 3.12 -0.73 1.98
C VAL A 112 3.64 -0.01 0.73
N PHE A 113 3.29 -0.49 -0.48
CA PHE A 113 3.62 0.21 -1.71
C PHE A 113 3.02 1.63 -1.74
N ILE A 114 1.76 1.78 -1.36
CA ILE A 114 1.09 3.09 -1.27
C ILE A 114 1.82 4.00 -0.28
N ILE A 115 2.11 3.51 0.93
CA ILE A 115 2.85 4.24 1.97
C ILE A 115 4.23 4.67 1.45
N ASN A 116 4.97 3.74 0.87
CA ASN A 116 6.31 3.98 0.33
C ASN A 116 6.27 5.05 -0.78
N LYS A 117 5.29 4.98 -1.69
CA LYS A 117 5.15 5.95 -2.78
C LYS A 117 4.79 7.35 -2.30
N ILE A 118 3.90 7.48 -1.32
CA ILE A 118 3.62 8.77 -0.69
C ILE A 118 4.89 9.34 -0.06
N MET A 119 5.63 8.51 0.69
CA MET A 119 6.89 8.91 1.35
C MET A 119 8.06 9.18 0.41
N SER A 120 8.03 8.65 -0.81
CA SER A 120 9.02 8.96 -1.84
C SER A 120 8.87 10.38 -2.41
N THR A 121 7.77 11.08 -2.10
CA THR A 121 7.59 12.49 -2.49
C THR A 121 7.94 13.44 -1.35
N GLY A 122 8.38 14.65 -1.70
CA GLY A 122 8.72 15.68 -0.71
C GLY A 122 7.53 16.06 0.19
N GLU A 123 6.34 16.23 -0.40
CA GLU A 123 5.12 16.59 0.35
C GLU A 123 4.64 15.46 1.26
N GLY A 124 4.59 14.22 0.76
CA GLY A 124 4.18 13.07 1.57
C GLY A 124 5.15 12.79 2.71
N LEU A 125 6.46 12.87 2.46
CA LEU A 125 7.47 12.71 3.51
C LEU A 125 7.37 13.80 4.58
N GLN A 126 7.12 15.05 4.16
CA GLN A 126 6.86 16.14 5.09
C GLN A 126 5.63 15.85 5.94
N TYR A 127 4.50 15.47 5.34
CA TYR A 127 3.29 15.13 6.10
C TYR A 127 3.54 14.04 7.16
N CYS A 128 4.23 12.96 6.79
CA CYS A 128 4.51 11.83 7.69
C CYS A 128 5.43 12.21 8.85
N CYS A 129 6.35 13.16 8.66
CA CYS A 129 7.39 13.50 9.63
C CYS A 129 7.17 14.86 10.35
N VAL A 130 6.11 15.61 10.04
CA VAL A 130 5.83 16.91 10.69
C VAL A 130 5.43 16.73 12.14
N LEU A 131 4.53 15.78 12.43
CA LEU A 131 4.06 15.49 13.79
C LEU A 131 4.66 14.16 14.29
N PRO A 132 5.08 14.08 15.57
CA PRO A 132 5.59 12.84 16.16
C PRO A 132 4.59 11.68 16.05
N ASP A 133 3.30 11.94 16.27
CA ASP A 133 2.26 10.89 16.26
C ASP A 133 2.15 10.20 14.90
N ARG A 134 2.28 10.97 13.81
CA ARG A 134 2.26 10.41 12.45
C ARG A 134 3.49 9.54 12.19
N PHE A 135 4.65 9.95 12.69
CA PHE A 135 5.86 9.15 12.60
C PHE A 135 5.73 7.83 13.35
N PHE A 136 5.27 7.87 14.61
CA PHE A 136 5.10 6.66 15.42
C PHE A 136 4.01 5.73 14.87
N PHE A 137 2.95 6.30 14.30
CA PHE A 137 1.93 5.54 13.60
C PHE A 137 2.53 4.75 12.42
N ILE A 138 3.29 5.40 11.53
CA ILE A 138 3.92 4.73 10.38
C ILE A 138 4.98 3.72 10.84
N ASP A 139 5.85 4.10 11.79
CA ASP A 139 6.86 3.18 12.33
C ASP A 139 6.22 1.93 12.97
N GLY A 140 5.10 2.09 13.68
CA GLY A 140 4.32 0.98 14.23
C GLY A 140 3.79 0.02 13.16
N LEU A 141 3.27 0.55 12.04
CA LEU A 141 2.83 -0.26 10.90
C LEU A 141 3.99 -1.05 10.28
N LEU A 142 5.13 -0.38 10.03
CA LEU A 142 6.32 -1.02 9.47
C LEU A 142 6.87 -2.13 10.37
N LYS A 143 6.88 -1.91 11.69
CA LYS A 143 7.31 -2.92 12.68
C LYS A 143 6.42 -4.17 12.66
N LYS A 144 5.09 -4.01 12.60
CA LYS A 144 4.15 -5.15 12.49
C LYS A 144 4.47 -6.01 11.27
N LEU A 145 4.81 -5.38 10.14
CA LEU A 145 5.15 -6.08 8.90
C LEU A 145 6.51 -6.77 8.95
N LEU A 146 7.49 -6.20 9.65
CA LEU A 146 8.76 -6.87 9.89
C LEU A 146 8.58 -8.13 10.74
N VAL A 147 7.80 -8.06 11.82
CA VAL A 147 7.44 -9.23 12.63
C VAL A 147 6.74 -10.29 11.77
N TYR A 148 5.77 -9.86 10.94
CA TYR A 148 5.09 -10.74 10.00
C TYR A 148 6.06 -11.44 9.03
N LEU A 149 7.01 -10.71 8.43
CA LEU A 149 8.03 -11.29 7.57
C LEU A 149 8.91 -12.32 8.28
N THR A 150 9.24 -12.11 9.56
CA THR A 150 10.04 -13.09 10.34
C THR A 150 9.27 -14.35 10.69
N ALA A 151 7.94 -14.25 10.82
CA ALA A 151 7.08 -15.41 11.10
C ALA A 151 6.80 -16.26 9.85
N MET A 152 7.06 -15.73 8.65
CA MET A 152 6.88 -16.46 7.40
C MET A 152 8.06 -17.40 7.13
N GLY A 153 7.76 -18.66 6.79
CA GLY A 153 8.78 -19.65 6.43
C GLY A 153 9.59 -19.27 5.18
N THR A 154 8.96 -18.58 4.22
CA THR A 154 9.61 -18.02 3.03
C THR A 154 9.30 -16.51 2.94
N PRO A 155 10.26 -15.64 3.25
CA PRO A 155 9.98 -14.21 3.29
C PRO A 155 9.82 -13.62 1.89
N CYS A 156 8.83 -12.74 1.72
CA CYS A 156 8.50 -12.10 0.44
C CYS A 156 9.51 -10.97 0.10
N PRO A 157 10.31 -11.08 -0.98
CA PRO A 157 11.35 -10.09 -1.29
C PRO A 157 10.80 -8.71 -1.67
N SER A 158 9.65 -8.65 -2.36
CA SER A 158 9.01 -7.40 -2.77
C SER A 158 8.51 -6.58 -1.56
N LEU A 159 7.84 -7.23 -0.62
CA LEU A 159 7.41 -6.61 0.64
C LEU A 159 8.62 -6.10 1.44
N PHE A 160 9.67 -6.91 1.58
CA PHE A 160 10.90 -6.49 2.27
C PHE A 160 11.55 -5.27 1.60
N ASN A 161 11.65 -5.27 0.28
CA ASN A 161 12.24 -4.15 -0.46
C ASN A 161 11.46 -2.84 -0.27
N LEU A 162 10.14 -2.92 -0.19
CA LEU A 162 9.27 -1.78 0.11
C LEU A 162 9.46 -1.26 1.54
N LEU A 163 9.59 -2.15 2.53
CA LEU A 163 9.89 -1.76 3.92
C LEU A 163 11.22 -1.04 4.04
N VAL A 164 12.27 -1.59 3.41
CA VAL A 164 13.59 -0.93 3.35
C VAL A 164 13.48 0.43 2.67
N GLY A 165 12.68 0.53 1.59
CA GLY A 165 12.36 1.80 0.94
C GLY A 165 11.73 2.82 1.89
N CYS A 166 10.74 2.41 2.69
CA CYS A 166 10.10 3.27 3.68
C CYS A 166 11.11 3.79 4.71
N TYR A 167 11.94 2.91 5.30
CA TYR A 167 12.96 3.33 6.27
C TYR A 167 14.03 4.24 5.65
N THR A 168 14.41 3.97 4.38
CA THR A 168 15.32 4.85 3.63
C THR A 168 14.70 6.23 3.45
N ASN A 169 13.44 6.31 3.04
CA ASN A 169 12.72 7.57 2.88
C ASN A 169 12.65 8.35 4.20
N LEU A 170 12.33 7.68 5.32
CA LEU A 170 12.32 8.30 6.65
C LEU A 170 13.69 8.85 7.04
N SER A 171 14.78 8.18 6.66
CA SER A 171 16.13 8.58 7.01
C SER A 171 16.57 9.91 6.40
N TYR A 172 15.95 10.34 5.28
CA TYR A 172 16.24 11.63 4.66
C TYR A 172 15.78 12.83 5.51
N LYS A 173 14.86 12.65 6.47
CA LYS A 173 14.48 13.73 7.40
C LYS A 173 15.38 13.73 8.64
N PRO A 174 16.09 14.84 8.95
CA PRO A 174 17.04 14.88 10.06
C PRO A 174 16.42 14.59 11.43
N ARG A 175 15.17 15.02 11.66
CA ARG A 175 14.41 14.75 12.89
C ARG A 175 14.15 13.25 13.04
N THR A 176 13.68 12.63 11.97
CA THR A 176 13.35 11.21 11.90
C THR A 176 14.58 10.33 12.01
N ARG A 177 15.72 10.71 11.42
CA ARG A 177 17.00 10.01 11.53
C ARG A 177 17.45 9.81 12.98
N ARG A 178 17.20 10.80 13.86
CA ARG A 178 17.49 10.69 15.30
C ARG A 178 16.55 9.72 16.01
N GLY A 179 15.27 9.72 15.65
CA GLY A 179 14.30 8.74 16.13
C GLY A 179 14.64 7.32 15.69
N LEU A 180 14.93 7.12 14.41
CA LEU A 180 15.29 5.81 13.85
C LEU A 180 16.50 5.19 14.55
N ARG A 181 17.53 5.97 14.92
CA ARG A 181 18.67 5.43 15.70
C ARG A 181 18.27 4.77 17.02
N ARG A 182 17.14 5.16 17.61
CA ARG A 182 16.62 4.60 18.88
C ARG A 182 15.56 3.53 18.65
N TYR A 183 14.83 3.61 17.54
CA TYR A 183 13.61 2.82 17.33
C TYR A 183 13.70 1.82 16.16
N LEU A 184 14.80 1.78 15.40
CA LEU A 184 14.95 0.82 14.30
C LEU A 184 14.95 -0.60 14.87
N PRO A 185 14.09 -1.50 14.38
CA PRO A 185 14.07 -2.88 14.85
C PRO A 185 15.40 -3.59 14.59
N ALA A 186 15.94 -4.23 15.62
CA ALA A 186 17.22 -4.96 15.58
C ALA A 186 17.23 -6.07 14.51
N MET A 187 16.06 -6.57 14.11
CA MET A 187 15.86 -7.58 13.05
C MET A 187 16.42 -7.14 11.68
N LEU A 188 16.56 -5.83 11.45
CA LEU A 188 17.18 -5.32 10.22
C LEU A 188 18.72 -5.41 10.24
N PHE A 189 19.33 -5.62 11.41
CA PHE A 189 20.78 -5.61 11.60
C PHE A 189 21.37 -6.95 12.06
N ASN A 190 20.56 -7.84 12.64
CA ASN A 190 21.00 -9.13 13.20
C ASN A 190 21.13 -10.26 12.15
N GLY A 191 21.14 -9.94 10.86
CA GLY A 191 21.26 -10.94 9.80
C GLY A 191 20.00 -11.75 9.50
N THR A 192 18.86 -11.51 10.18
CA THR A 192 17.60 -12.23 9.94
C THR A 192 17.16 -12.19 8.47
N PHE A 193 17.44 -11.09 7.77
CA PHE A 193 17.11 -10.92 6.35
C PHE A 193 18.31 -11.03 5.39
N ALA A 194 19.43 -11.63 5.82
CA ALA A 194 20.66 -11.71 5.01
C ALA A 194 20.42 -12.34 3.62
N CYS A 195 19.57 -13.37 3.53
CA CYS A 195 19.19 -14.00 2.27
C CYS A 195 18.45 -13.04 1.32
N LEU A 196 17.53 -12.22 1.83
CA LEU A 196 16.78 -11.23 1.05
C LEU A 196 17.65 -10.04 0.62
N LEU A 197 18.61 -9.64 1.46
CA LEU A 197 19.57 -8.59 1.15
C LEU A 197 20.50 -9.00 -0.01
N ALA A 198 20.87 -10.28 -0.08
CA ALA A 198 21.65 -10.82 -1.19
C ALA A 198 20.88 -10.75 -2.53
N VAL A 199 19.56 -10.93 -2.52
CA VAL A 199 18.71 -10.80 -3.71
C VAL A 199 18.63 -9.36 -4.19
N ARG A 200 18.61 -8.36 -3.29
CA ARG A 200 18.59 -6.94 -3.65
C ARG A 200 19.89 -6.46 -4.32
N LEU A 201 21.02 -7.07 -3.97
CA LEU A 201 22.34 -6.72 -4.53
C LEU A 201 22.62 -7.39 -5.87
N LYS A 202 21.83 -8.39 -6.30
CA LYS A 202 21.86 -8.87 -7.67
C LYS A 202 21.04 -7.90 -8.53
N PRO A 203 21.65 -7.16 -9.47
CA PRO A 203 20.88 -6.36 -10.41
C PRO A 203 19.97 -7.30 -11.18
N SER A 204 18.66 -7.10 -11.00
CA SER A 204 17.63 -7.84 -11.71
C SER A 204 17.67 -7.42 -13.18
N HIS A 205 18.48 -8.10 -13.97
CA HIS A 205 18.07 -8.41 -15.33
C HIS A 205 16.88 -9.38 -15.23
N TYR A 206 15.79 -9.09 -15.95
CA TYR A 206 14.54 -9.84 -16.06
C TYR A 206 13.61 -9.72 -14.81
N CYS A 207 12.30 -9.46 -14.89
CA CYS A 207 11.28 -9.71 -15.92
C CYS A 207 10.19 -8.62 -15.90
N PHE A 208 9.47 -8.54 -17.03
CA PHE A 208 8.32 -7.71 -17.38
C PHE A 208 7.12 -7.83 -16.42
#